data_AF-A0A845U2D4-F1
#
_entry.id   AF-A0A845U2D4-F1
#
_cell.length_a   1.000
_cell.length_b   1.000
_cell.length_c   1.000
_cell.angle_alpha   90.00
_cell.angle_beta   90.00
_cell.angle_gamma   90.00
#
_symmetry.space_group_name_H-M   'P 1'
#
loop_
_entity.id
_entity.type
_entity.pdbx_description
1 polymer ?
#
loop_
_entity_poly.entity_id
_entity_poly.type
_entity_poly.pdbx_seq_one_letter_code
_entity_poly.pdbx_strand_id
1 'polypeptide(L)'
;MMSRQDTILYLREEADSRQKDLARTLGRQRALLGEVQSKLRLLENYLTQYREQAAAAERKGLLSAQAMEMRSFIAQLEQVLKLQRENLQRQQQQVSRLQSEWVTARGRGKGLASLAQRLENEQRSLVLRNMQKELDEWATRSSTLWTGYVSCL
;
A
#
# COMPACT_ATOMS: atom_id res chain seq x y z
N MET A 1 -32.31 6.68 -7.78
CA MET A 1 -31.84 5.90 -6.60
C MET A 1 -30.74 4.98 -7.11
N MET A 2 -29.53 5.02 -6.56
CA MET A 2 -28.41 4.17 -7.04
C MET A 2 -28.74 2.69 -6.82
N SER A 3 -28.44 1.83 -7.80
CA SER A 3 -28.61 0.39 -7.61
C SER A 3 -27.54 -0.16 -6.66
N ARG A 4 -27.83 -1.28 -6.01
CA ARG A 4 -26.87 -1.96 -5.12
C ARG A 4 -25.54 -2.25 -5.82
N GLN A 5 -25.59 -2.59 -7.12
CA GLN A 5 -24.40 -2.84 -7.93
C GLN A 5 -23.57 -1.57 -8.12
N ASP A 6 -24.20 -0.47 -8.48
CA ASP A 6 -23.53 0.83 -8.67
C ASP A 6 -22.82 1.28 -7.39
N THR A 7 -23.45 1.08 -6.24
CA THR A 7 -22.85 1.39 -4.93
C THR A 7 -21.58 0.56 -4.68
N ILE A 8 -21.60 -0.75 -4.96
CA ILE A 8 -20.42 -1.60 -4.75
C ILE A 8 -19.29 -1.24 -5.72
N LEU A 9 -19.62 -0.92 -6.98
CA LEU A 9 -18.64 -0.48 -7.96
C LEU A 9 -17.99 0.85 -7.56
N TYR A 10 -18.79 1.80 -7.09
CA TYR A 10 -18.29 3.07 -6.55
C TYR A 10 -17.37 2.86 -5.34
N LEU A 11 -17.78 2.05 -4.36
CA LEU A 11 -16.96 1.75 -3.18
C LEU A 11 -15.65 1.04 -3.55
N ARG A 12 -15.68 0.19 -4.59
CA ARG A 12 -14.48 -0.47 -5.10
C ARG A 12 -13.51 0.54 -5.71
N GLU A 13 -14.00 1.45 -6.54
CA GLU A 13 -13.14 2.49 -7.14
C GLU A 13 -12.50 3.37 -6.06
N GLU A 14 -13.27 3.77 -5.05
CA GLU A 14 -12.76 4.51 -3.90
C GLU A 14 -11.68 3.73 -3.14
N ALA A 15 -11.88 2.43 -2.92
CA ALA A 15 -10.89 1.56 -2.29
C ALA A 15 -9.60 1.42 -3.14
N ASP A 16 -9.74 1.29 -4.46
CA ASP A 16 -8.61 1.19 -5.39
C ASP A 16 -7.82 2.51 -5.45
N SER A 17 -8.52 3.66 -5.47
CA SER A 17 -7.91 4.99 -5.40
C SER A 17 -7.09 5.14 -4.10
N ARG A 18 -7.71 4.84 -2.95
CA ARG A 18 -7.04 4.90 -1.65
C ARG A 18 -5.82 3.96 -1.56
N GLN A 19 -5.91 2.76 -2.13
CA GLN A 19 -4.79 1.84 -2.20
C GLN A 19 -3.61 2.42 -3.00
N LYS A 20 -3.88 3.04 -4.15
CA LYS A 20 -2.85 3.67 -5.00
C LYS A 20 -2.17 4.84 -4.27
N ASP A 21 -2.93 5.66 -3.55
CA ASP A 21 -2.38 6.79 -2.80
C ASP A 21 -1.51 6.35 -1.61
N LEU A 22 -1.94 5.32 -0.89
CA LEU A 22 -1.13 4.69 0.16
C LEU A 22 0.14 4.07 -0.42
N ALA A 23 0.08 3.43 -1.59
CA ALA A 23 1.25 2.86 -2.25
C ALA A 23 2.27 3.94 -2.64
N ARG A 24 1.81 5.06 -3.21
CA ARG A 24 2.66 6.22 -3.55
C ARG A 24 3.31 6.80 -2.29
N THR A 25 2.53 6.97 -1.23
CA THR A 25 3.02 7.53 0.04
C THR A 25 4.02 6.60 0.73
N LEU A 26 3.76 5.30 0.74
CA LEU A 26 4.69 4.28 1.24
C LEU A 26 6.00 4.27 0.43
N GLY A 27 5.93 4.43 -0.90
CA GLY A 27 7.11 4.55 -1.76
C GLY A 27 7.98 5.74 -1.39
N ARG A 28 7.38 6.93 -1.26
CA ARG A 28 8.09 8.14 -0.82
C ARG A 28 8.71 7.98 0.57
N GLN A 29 7.97 7.39 1.51
CA GLN A 29 8.45 7.17 2.87
C GLN A 29 9.63 6.19 2.92
N ARG A 30 9.61 5.14 2.10
CA ARG A 30 10.74 4.18 1.98
C ARG A 30 11.98 4.84 1.37
N ALA A 31 11.82 5.70 0.38
CA ALA A 31 12.93 6.47 -0.18
C ALA A 31 13.57 7.37 0.89
N LEU A 32 12.74 8.12 1.65
CA LEU A 32 13.21 8.95 2.77
C LEU A 32 13.94 8.13 3.84
N LEU A 33 13.40 6.96 4.21
CA LEU A 33 14.05 6.05 5.15
C LEU A 33 15.44 5.63 4.64
N GLY A 34 15.57 5.29 3.36
CA GLY A 34 16.85 4.95 2.74
C GLY A 34 17.85 6.11 2.78
N GLU A 35 17.41 7.34 2.52
CA GLU A 35 18.27 8.53 2.64
C GLU A 35 18.76 8.77 4.07
N VAL A 36 17.87 8.63 5.07
CA VAL A 36 18.22 8.77 6.49
C VAL A 36 19.23 7.70 6.90
N GLN A 37 19.04 6.45 6.47
CA GLN A 37 19.99 5.35 6.74
C GLN A 37 21.36 5.61 6.13
N SER A 38 21.41 6.07 4.87
CA SER A 38 22.67 6.41 4.19
C SER A 38 23.41 7.56 4.88
N LYS A 39 22.70 8.63 5.26
CA LYS A 39 23.28 9.76 5.99
C LYS A 39 23.79 9.34 7.37
N LEU A 40 23.04 8.52 8.09
CA LEU A 40 23.47 8.01 9.40
C LEU A 40 24.79 7.21 9.27
N ARG A 41 24.86 6.30 8.29
CA ARG A 41 26.07 5.51 8.04
C ARG A 41 27.28 6.37 7.71
N LEU A 42 27.09 7.43 6.91
CA LEU A 42 28.13 8.39 6.60
C LEU A 42 28.66 9.08 7.86
N LEU A 43 27.76 9.55 8.72
CA LEU A 43 28.13 10.21 10.00
C LEU A 43 28.84 9.24 10.95
N GLU A 44 28.41 7.98 11.01
CA GLU A 44 29.07 6.95 11.82
C GLU A 44 30.49 6.65 11.31
N ASN A 45 30.68 6.57 9.99
CA ASN A 45 32.00 6.41 9.40
C ASN A 45 32.91 7.60 9.70
N TYR A 46 32.41 8.83 9.58
CA TYR A 46 33.17 10.02 9.94
C TYR A 46 33.56 10.02 11.41
N LEU A 47 32.64 9.70 12.32
CA LEU A 47 32.94 9.64 13.74
C LEU A 47 34.09 8.66 14.04
N THR A 48 34.07 7.48 13.41
CA THR A 48 35.14 6.49 13.55
C THR A 48 36.49 7.04 13.10
N GLN A 49 36.54 7.66 11.91
CA GLN A 49 37.77 8.28 11.39
C GLN A 49 38.31 9.37 12.31
N TYR A 50 37.44 10.24 12.84
CA TYR A 50 37.84 11.30 13.76
C TYR A 50 38.36 10.75 15.10
N ARG A 51 37.74 9.70 15.63
CA ARG A 51 38.22 9.02 16.85
C ARG A 51 39.60 8.39 16.65
N GLU A 52 39.86 7.79 15.49
CA GLU A 52 41.18 7.24 15.16
C GLU A 52 42.26 8.34 15.07
N GLN A 53 41.94 9.46 14.42
CA GLN A 53 42.84 10.62 14.35
C GLN A 53 43.13 11.21 15.73
N ALA A 54 42.11 11.30 16.60
CA ALA A 54 42.26 11.74 17.98
C ALA A 54 43.18 10.81 18.78
N ALA A 55 42.96 9.50 18.71
CA ALA A 55 43.81 8.53 19.39
C ALA A 55 45.27 8.58 18.89
N ALA A 56 45.48 8.79 17.58
CA ALA A 56 46.81 8.93 17.00
C ALA A 56 47.54 10.21 17.47
N ALA A 57 46.81 11.33 17.61
CA ALA A 57 47.35 12.58 18.13
C ALA A 57 47.72 12.48 19.62
N GLU A 58 46.87 11.83 20.42
CA GLU A 58 47.12 11.59 21.85
C GLU A 58 48.36 10.73 22.08
N ARG A 59 48.56 9.66 21.30
CA ARG A 59 49.76 8.81 21.37
C ARG A 59 51.06 9.55 21.06
N LYS A 60 50.99 10.64 20.29
CA LYS A 60 52.15 11.48 19.97
C LYS A 60 52.45 12.52 21.07
N GLY A 61 51.72 12.51 22.19
CA GLY A 61 51.92 13.42 23.32
C GLY A 61 51.50 14.87 23.05
N LEU A 62 50.76 15.09 21.96
CA LEU A 62 50.33 16.43 21.55
C LEU A 62 49.03 16.82 22.28
N LEU A 63 49.15 17.46 23.44
CA LEU A 63 48.08 18.26 24.05
C LEU A 63 48.00 19.63 23.36
N SER A 64 47.72 19.64 22.05
CA SER A 64 47.57 20.86 21.27
C SER A 64 46.13 21.39 21.32
N ALA A 65 45.94 22.68 21.05
CA ALA A 65 44.62 23.28 20.86
C ALA A 65 43.77 22.49 19.83
N GLN A 66 44.42 21.99 18.77
CA GLN A 66 43.80 21.16 17.73
C GLN A 66 43.21 19.85 18.28
N ALA A 67 43.84 19.24 19.28
CA ALA A 67 43.30 18.04 19.93
C ALA A 67 42.04 18.36 20.77
N MET A 68 41.95 19.55 21.37
CA MET A 68 40.75 20.00 22.08
C MET A 68 39.59 20.28 21.11
N GLU A 69 39.87 20.96 19.99
CA GLU A 69 38.88 21.22 18.93
C GLU A 69 38.29 19.92 18.37
N MET A 70 39.14 18.93 18.09
CA MET A 70 38.70 17.63 17.59
C MET A 70 37.81 16.88 18.59
N ARG A 71 38.15 16.92 19.89
CA ARG A 71 37.30 16.33 20.95
C ARG A 71 35.95 17.03 21.05
N SER A 72 35.91 18.36 20.93
CA SER A 72 34.64 19.11 20.91
C SER A 72 33.78 18.72 19.71
N PHE A 73 34.38 18.62 18.52
CA PHE A 73 33.67 18.20 17.31
C PHE A 73 33.12 16.77 17.41
N ILE A 74 33.92 15.83 17.96
CA ILE A 74 33.47 14.45 18.23
C ILE A 74 32.23 14.45 19.12
N ALA A 75 32.24 15.21 20.23
CA ALA A 75 31.10 15.28 21.14
C ALA A 75 29.84 15.87 20.46
N GLN A 76 30.00 16.89 19.61
CA GLN A 76 28.90 17.44 18.81
C GLN A 76 28.33 16.41 17.83
N LEU A 77 29.20 15.68 17.13
CA LEU A 77 28.81 14.66 16.16
C LEU A 77 28.07 13.49 16.83
N GLU A 78 28.50 13.08 18.02
CA GLU A 78 27.82 12.07 18.84
C GLU A 78 26.39 12.49 19.21
N GLN A 79 26.20 13.76 19.59
CA GLN A 79 24.87 14.29 19.88
C GLN A 79 23.98 14.30 18.64
N VAL A 80 24.51 14.69 17.48
CA VAL A 80 23.78 14.64 16.21
C VAL A 80 23.42 13.20 15.83
N LEU A 81 24.34 12.25 15.99
CA LEU A 81 24.10 10.83 15.73
C LEU A 81 22.99 10.26 16.60
N LYS A 82 22.92 10.65 17.87
CA LYS A 82 21.81 10.27 18.76
C LYS A 82 20.46 10.72 18.18
N LEU A 83 20.35 12.00 17.81
CA LEU A 83 19.14 12.55 17.21
C LEU A 83 18.77 11.87 15.87
N GLN A 84 19.77 11.53 15.05
CA GLN A 84 19.54 10.84 13.77
C GLN A 84 19.10 9.38 13.96
N ARG A 85 19.58 8.68 15.00
CA ARG A 85 19.10 7.33 15.35
C ARG A 85 17.65 7.35 15.80
N GLU A 86 17.28 8.32 16.64
CA GLU A 86 15.88 8.50 17.03
C GLU A 86 14.99 8.84 15.82
N ASN A 87 15.48 9.69 14.92
CA ASN A 87 14.79 9.98 13.66
C ASN A 87 14.61 8.73 12.81
N LEU A 88 15.66 7.92 12.64
CA LEU A 88 15.60 6.65 11.92
C LEU A 88 14.52 5.73 12.48
N GLN A 89 14.44 5.59 13.80
CA GLN A 89 13.40 4.80 14.46
C GLN A 89 11.99 5.32 14.13
N ARG A 90 11.78 6.64 14.19
CA ARG A 90 10.49 7.26 13.81
C ARG A 90 10.14 6.99 12.35
N GLN A 91 11.11 7.13 11.43
CA GLN A 91 10.87 6.85 10.00
C GLN A 91 10.53 5.36 9.77
N GLN A 92 11.19 4.45 10.48
CA GLN A 92 10.92 3.01 10.41
C GLN A 92 9.51 2.66 10.90
N GLN A 93 9.09 3.27 12.03
CA GLN A 93 7.73 3.13 12.55
C GLN A 93 6.69 3.65 11.55
N GLN A 94 6.95 4.79 10.91
CA GLN A 94 6.07 5.37 9.91
C GLN A 94 5.94 4.47 8.66
N VAL A 95 7.04 3.87 8.19
CA VAL A 95 6.99 2.88 7.09
C VAL A 95 6.13 1.68 7.49
N SER A 96 6.33 1.14 8.71
CA SER A 96 5.56 0.00 9.21
C SER A 96 4.06 0.31 9.27
N ARG A 97 3.71 1.49 9.80
CA ARG A 97 2.33 1.98 9.86
C ARG A 97 1.70 2.08 8.46
N LEU A 98 2.35 2.79 7.54
CA LEU A 98 1.85 2.95 6.16
C LEU A 98 1.72 1.61 5.43
N GLN A 99 2.63 0.67 5.69
CA GLN A 99 2.55 -0.68 5.15
C GLN A 99 1.32 -1.42 5.68
N SER A 100 1.03 -1.33 6.97
CA SER A 100 -0.19 -1.90 7.56
C SER A 100 -1.45 -1.28 6.94
N GLU A 101 -1.52 0.05 6.87
CA GLU A 101 -2.65 0.77 6.25
C GLU A 101 -2.86 0.35 4.78
N TRP A 102 -1.77 0.21 4.01
CA TRP A 102 -1.83 -0.25 2.63
C TRP A 102 -2.36 -1.69 2.51
N VAL A 103 -1.92 -2.61 3.38
CA VAL A 103 -2.42 -4.00 3.40
C VAL A 103 -3.93 -4.02 3.70
N THR A 104 -4.38 -3.23 4.67
CA THR A 104 -5.82 -3.12 5.00
C THR A 104 -6.62 -2.56 3.83
N ALA A 105 -6.14 -1.49 3.17
CA ALA A 105 -6.81 -0.92 2.00
C ALA A 105 -6.91 -1.94 0.85
N ARG A 106 -5.82 -2.67 0.58
CA ARG A 106 -5.79 -3.74 -0.42
C ARG A 106 -6.76 -4.88 -0.08
N GLY A 107 -6.87 -5.24 1.19
CA GLY A 107 -7.85 -6.24 1.66
C GLY A 107 -9.29 -5.80 1.37
N ARG A 108 -9.62 -4.53 1.63
CA ARG A 108 -10.94 -3.96 1.32
C ARG A 108 -11.25 -3.99 -0.17
N GLY A 109 -10.32 -3.55 -1.02
CA GLY A 109 -10.49 -3.57 -2.47
C GLY A 109 -10.76 -4.98 -3.00
N LYS A 110 -10.00 -5.98 -2.53
CA LYS A 110 -10.25 -7.40 -2.87
C LYS A 110 -11.63 -7.89 -2.44
N GLY A 111 -12.07 -7.53 -1.23
CA GLY A 111 -13.40 -7.89 -0.73
C GLY A 111 -14.52 -7.32 -1.60
N LEU A 112 -14.42 -6.03 -1.95
CA LEU A 112 -15.39 -5.35 -2.82
C LEU A 112 -15.39 -5.92 -4.24
N ALA A 113 -14.22 -6.25 -4.80
CA ALA A 113 -14.13 -6.92 -6.10
C ALA A 113 -14.84 -8.28 -6.11
N SER A 114 -14.66 -9.08 -5.05
CA SER A 114 -15.36 -10.37 -4.89
C SER A 114 -16.87 -10.19 -4.80
N LEU A 115 -17.34 -9.19 -4.05
CA LEU A 115 -18.77 -8.87 -3.94
C LEU A 115 -19.36 -8.40 -5.28
N ALA A 116 -18.64 -7.54 -6.01
CA ALA A 116 -19.06 -7.08 -7.33
C ALA A 116 -19.23 -8.26 -8.31
N GLN A 117 -18.27 -9.19 -8.33
CA GLN A 117 -18.33 -10.36 -9.19
C GLN A 117 -19.53 -11.26 -8.87
N ARG A 118 -19.85 -11.43 -7.57
CA ARG A 118 -21.01 -12.21 -7.15
C ARG A 118 -22.32 -11.59 -7.64
N LEU A 119 -22.48 -10.28 -7.48
CA LEU A 119 -23.66 -9.55 -7.94
C LEU A 119 -23.83 -9.64 -9.46
N GLU A 120 -22.73 -9.53 -10.20
CA GLU A 120 -22.75 -9.69 -11.66
C GLU A 120 -23.20 -11.09 -12.08
N ASN A 121 -22.70 -12.13 -11.40
CA ASN A 121 -23.10 -13.51 -11.66
C ASN A 121 -24.57 -13.76 -11.32
N GLU A 122 -25.07 -13.20 -10.22
CA GLU A 122 -26.48 -13.27 -9.83
C GLU A 122 -27.39 -12.61 -10.89
N GLN A 123 -27.03 -11.42 -11.38
CA GLN A 123 -27.77 -10.75 -12.43
C GLN A 123 -27.79 -11.53 -13.74
N ARG A 124 -26.63 -12.03 -14.19
CA ARG A 124 -26.55 -12.89 -15.38
C ARG A 124 -27.44 -14.11 -15.24
N SER A 125 -27.44 -14.74 -14.07
CA SER A 125 -28.28 -15.91 -13.80
C SER A 125 -29.77 -15.59 -13.83
N LEU A 126 -30.17 -14.42 -13.31
CA LEU A 126 -31.56 -13.95 -13.36
C LEU A 126 -32.01 -13.67 -14.80
N VAL A 127 -31.17 -12.98 -15.60
CA VAL A 127 -31.46 -12.71 -17.00
C VAL A 127 -31.63 -14.01 -17.80
N LEU A 128 -30.71 -14.96 -17.63
CA LEU A 128 -30.79 -16.26 -18.31
C LEU A 128 -32.06 -17.03 -17.92
N ARG A 129 -32.43 -17.04 -16.63
CA ARG A 129 -33.68 -17.67 -16.17
C ARG A 129 -34.92 -17.02 -16.77
N ASN A 130 -34.94 -15.69 -16.90
CA ASN A 130 -36.07 -14.98 -17.50
C ASN A 130 -36.17 -15.27 -18.99
N MET A 131 -35.06 -15.23 -19.73
CA MET A 131 -35.02 -15.59 -21.15
C MET A 131 -35.50 -17.03 -21.40
N GLN A 132 -35.07 -17.98 -20.55
CA GLN A 132 -35.52 -19.36 -20.65
C GLN A 132 -37.04 -19.49 -20.48
N LYS A 133 -37.61 -18.82 -19.47
CA LYS A 133 -39.07 -18.82 -19.24
C LYS A 133 -39.83 -18.26 -20.44
N GLU A 134 -39.38 -17.15 -21.02
CA GLU A 134 -40.04 -16.54 -22.18
C GLU A 134 -40.01 -17.48 -23.42
N LEU A 135 -38.89 -18.18 -23.63
CA LEU A 135 -38.76 -19.19 -24.69
C LEU A 135 -39.69 -20.39 -24.46
N ASP A 136 -39.76 -20.90 -23.23
CA ASP A 136 -40.63 -22.02 -22.87
C ASP A 136 -42.12 -21.64 -23.04
N GLU A 137 -42.50 -20.42 -22.65
CA GLU A 137 -43.85 -19.89 -22.87
C GLU A 137 -44.19 -19.74 -24.35
N TRP A 138 -43.25 -19.25 -25.16
CA TRP A 138 -43.43 -19.14 -26.61
C TRP A 138 -43.56 -20.51 -27.28
N ALA A 139 -42.71 -21.48 -26.90
CA ALA A 139 -42.78 -22.85 -27.39
C ALA A 139 -44.12 -23.51 -27.02
N THR A 140 -44.60 -23.30 -25.79
CA THR A 140 -45.89 -23.82 -25.33
C THR A 140 -47.05 -23.21 -26.13
N ARG A 141 -47.06 -21.88 -26.33
CA ARG A 141 -48.07 -21.18 -27.16
C ARG A 141 -48.05 -21.62 -28.63
N SER A 142 -46.87 -21.81 -29.20
CA SER A 142 -46.75 -22.27 -30.59
C SER A 142 -47.22 -23.71 -30.75
N SER A 143 -46.93 -24.58 -29.79
CA SER A 143 -47.36 -25.97 -29.78
C SER A 143 -48.89 -26.10 -29.70
N THR A 144 -49.55 -25.33 -28.82
CA THR A 144 -51.01 -25.35 -28.69
C THR A 144 -51.73 -24.83 -29.93
N LEU A 145 -51.14 -23.86 -30.65
CA LEU A 145 -51.68 -23.39 -31.93
C LEU A 145 -51.55 -24.45 -33.04
N TRP A 146 -50.46 -25.21 -33.06
CA TRP A 146 -50.23 -26.24 -34.07
C TRP A 146 -51.13 -27.47 -33.87
N THR A 147 -51.34 -27.90 -32.62
CA THR A 147 -52.29 -28.99 -32.30
C THR A 147 -53.74 -28.59 -32.56
N GLY A 148 -54.10 -27.31 -32.38
CA GLY A 148 -55.43 -26.79 -32.75
C GLY A 148 -55.69 -26.78 -34.26
N TYR A 149 -54.67 -26.47 -35.08
CA TYR A 149 -54.78 -26.46 -36.55
C TYR A 149 -54.87 -27.87 -37.15
N VAL A 150 -54.15 -28.84 -36.58
CA VAL A 150 -54.16 -30.25 -37.04
C VAL A 150 -55.44 -30.99 -36.64
N SER A 151 -56.17 -30.52 -35.62
CA SER A 151 -57.44 -31.12 -35.19
C SER A 151 -58.68 -30.62 -35.96
N CYS A 152 -58.54 -29.63 -36.85
CA CYS A 152 -59.61 -29.09 -37.70
C CYS A 152 -59.51 -29.51 -39.18
N LEU A 153 -58.58 -30.43 -39.50
CA LEU A 153 -58.47 -31.12 -40.79
C LEU A 153 -58.86 -32.59 -40.62
#